data_AF-A0A1Y4EQQ7-F1
#
_entry.id   AF-A0A1Y4EQQ7-F1
#
_cell.length_a   1.000
_cell.length_b   1.000
_cell.length_c   1.000
_cell.angle_alpha   90.00
_cell.angle_beta   90.00
_cell.angle_gamma   90.00
#
_symmetry.space_group_name_H-M   'P 1'
#
loop_
_entity.id
_entity.type
_entity.pdbx_description
1 polymer ?
#
loop_
_entity_poly.entity_id
_entity_poly.type
_entity_poly.pdbx_seq_one_letter_code
_entity_poly.pdbx_strand_id
1 'polypeptide(L)'
;MKARTPPSAKLSKKQIDLIEKMSHELAEEALKREQKNLMRRWFKLMCVALHNTYGFSTSRLAVVIQEIDKLSTQAEKDEIFWEHVDRVVIDELKMAFDKEG
;
A
#
# COMPACT_ATOMS: atom_id res chain seq x y z
N MET A 1 21.02 -11.20 39.30
CA MET A 1 21.38 -9.77 39.44
C MET A 1 20.66 -8.99 38.35
N LYS A 2 19.81 -8.00 38.70
CA LYS A 2 19.35 -6.99 37.71
C LYS A 2 20.32 -5.82 37.79
N ALA A 3 21.00 -5.51 36.69
CA ALA A 3 21.92 -4.37 36.63
C ALA A 3 21.14 -3.08 36.91
N ARG A 4 21.59 -2.29 37.89
CA ARG A 4 21.01 -0.97 38.18
C ARG A 4 21.57 0.03 37.18
N THR A 5 20.69 0.65 36.39
CA THR A 5 21.06 1.71 35.45
C THR A 5 21.45 2.98 36.20
N PRO A 6 22.61 3.60 35.92
CA PRO A 6 23.02 4.86 36.54
C PRO A 6 21.99 5.98 36.29
N PRO A 7 21.70 6.87 37.26
CA PRO A 7 20.82 8.02 37.05
C PRO A 7 21.26 8.92 35.90
N SER A 8 22.56 9.03 35.65
CA SER A 8 23.15 9.76 34.52
C SER A 8 22.91 9.11 33.15
N ALA A 9 22.52 7.83 33.13
CA ALA A 9 22.14 7.10 31.93
C ALA A 9 20.62 7.16 31.64
N LYS A 10 19.83 7.80 32.52
CA LYS A 10 18.41 8.00 32.30
C LYS A 10 18.19 9.15 31.33
N LEU A 11 17.53 8.86 30.21
CA LEU A 11 17.13 9.86 29.23
C LEU A 11 16.12 10.83 29.84
N SER A 12 16.21 12.09 29.45
CA SER A 12 15.17 13.07 29.78
C SER A 12 13.87 12.74 29.04
N LYS A 13 12.72 13.15 29.59
CA LYS A 13 11.42 12.94 28.94
C LYS A 13 11.39 13.43 27.49
N LYS A 14 12.01 14.59 27.20
CA LYS A 14 12.13 15.13 25.84
C LYS A 14 12.92 14.21 24.89
N GLN A 15 13.96 13.55 25.39
CA GLN A 15 14.75 12.61 24.58
C GLN A 15 13.96 11.31 24.33
N ILE A 16 13.19 10.84 25.31
CA ILE A 16 12.29 9.69 25.15
C ILE A 16 11.24 10.01 24.09
N ASP A 17 10.54 11.14 24.22
CA ASP A 17 9.51 11.58 23.26
C ASP A 17 10.07 11.73 21.83
N LEU A 18 11.33 12.19 21.69
CA LEU A 18 12.00 12.31 20.40
C LEU A 18 12.32 10.94 19.80
N ILE A 19 12.84 10.01 20.60
CA ILE A 19 13.15 8.64 20.16
C ILE A 19 11.87 7.93 19.73
N GLU A 20 10.79 8.07 20.50
CA GLU A 20 9.49 7.47 20.16
C GLU A 20 8.98 8.00 18.81
N LYS A 21 8.98 9.32 18.59
CA LYS A 21 8.60 9.91 17.30
C LYS A 21 9.45 9.42 16.13
N MET A 22 10.77 9.45 16.27
CA MET A 22 11.68 8.97 15.22
C MET A 22 11.48 7.48 14.94
N SER A 23 11.27 6.66 15.98
CA SER A 23 11.02 5.24 15.81
C SER A 23 9.71 4.96 15.06
N HIS A 24 8.68 5.76 15.33
CA HIS A 24 7.40 5.67 14.65
C HIS A 24 7.51 6.08 13.18
N GLU A 25 8.17 7.20 12.90
CA GLU A 25 8.43 7.67 11.52
C GLU A 25 9.20 6.63 10.70
N LEU A 26 10.28 6.06 11.27
CA LEU A 26 11.06 5.01 10.60
C LEU A 26 10.23 3.75 10.34
N ALA A 27 9.36 3.36 11.28
CA ALA A 27 8.46 2.23 11.12
C ALA A 27 7.42 2.47 10.01
N GLU A 28 6.83 3.66 9.96
CA GLU A 28 5.90 4.04 8.90
C GLU A 28 6.57 4.05 7.52
N GLU A 29 7.77 4.62 7.41
CA GLU A 29 8.53 4.65 6.16
C GLU A 29 8.86 3.25 5.65
N ALA A 30 9.30 2.37 6.56
CA ALA A 30 9.57 0.96 6.24
C ALA A 30 8.29 0.26 5.74
N LEU A 31 7.16 0.46 6.42
CA LEU A 31 5.87 -0.11 6.02
C LEU A 31 5.43 0.38 4.64
N LYS A 32 5.47 1.70 4.40
CA LYS A 32 5.14 2.31 3.10
C LYS A 32 6.02 1.76 1.98
N ARG A 33 7.31 1.56 2.26
CA ARG A 33 8.26 0.98 1.29
C ARG A 33 7.91 -0.47 0.96
N GLU A 34 7.61 -1.29 1.95
CA GLU A 34 7.20 -2.69 1.75
C GLU A 34 5.89 -2.79 0.98
N GLN A 35 4.89 -1.97 1.33
CA GLN A 35 3.62 -1.90 0.60
C GLN A 35 3.84 -1.54 -0.89
N LYS A 36 4.67 -0.52 -1.17
CA LYS A 36 5.00 -0.13 -2.54
C LYS A 36 5.72 -1.24 -3.32
N ASN A 37 6.62 -1.96 -2.65
CA ASN A 37 7.33 -3.09 -3.26
C ASN A 37 6.38 -4.25 -3.58
N LEU A 38 5.47 -4.57 -2.65
CA LEU A 38 4.46 -5.61 -2.83
C LEU A 38 3.52 -5.28 -3.99
N MET A 39 2.99 -4.05 -4.03
CA MET A 39 2.14 -3.57 -5.12
C MET A 39 2.84 -3.66 -6.48
N ARG A 40 4.12 -3.25 -6.56
CA ARG A 40 4.91 -3.36 -7.79
C ARG A 40 5.08 -4.82 -8.24
N ARG A 41 5.24 -5.77 -7.31
CA ARG A 41 5.32 -7.20 -7.65
C ARG A 41 3.98 -7.70 -8.21
N TRP A 42 2.86 -7.32 -7.60
CA TRP A 42 1.53 -7.68 -8.10
C TRP A 42 1.24 -7.14 -9.50
N PHE A 43 1.58 -5.88 -9.79
CA PHE A 43 1.43 -5.34 -11.16
C PHE A 43 2.26 -6.10 -12.20
N LYS A 44 3.48 -6.51 -11.85
CA LYS A 44 4.29 -7.34 -12.76
C LYS A 44 3.63 -8.70 -13.03
N LEU A 45 3.12 -9.36 -11.99
CA LEU A 45 2.44 -10.64 -12.12
C LEU A 45 1.16 -10.52 -12.95
N MET A 46 0.37 -9.46 -12.74
CA MET A 46 -0.79 -9.16 -13.55
C MET A 46 -0.42 -8.95 -15.03
N CYS A 47 0.64 -8.19 -15.33
CA CYS A 47 1.10 -8.01 -16.72
C CYS A 47 1.48 -9.35 -17.37
N VAL A 48 2.19 -10.22 -16.64
CA VAL A 48 2.53 -11.57 -17.12
C VAL A 48 1.28 -12.41 -17.34
N ALA A 49 0.31 -12.37 -16.42
CA ALA A 49 -0.95 -13.10 -16.55
C ALA A 49 -1.76 -12.62 -17.77
N LEU A 50 -1.90 -11.31 -17.96
CA LEU A 50 -2.60 -10.73 -19.11
C LEU A 50 -1.91 -11.06 -20.44
N HIS A 51 -0.58 -11.04 -20.46
CA HIS A 51 0.19 -11.45 -21.64
C HIS A 51 -0.03 -12.93 -21.97
N ASN A 52 0.13 -13.82 -20.99
CA ASN A 52 0.07 -15.26 -21.21
C ASN A 52 -1.35 -15.75 -21.54
N THR A 53 -2.37 -15.19 -20.90
CA THR A 53 -3.76 -15.64 -21.05
C THR A 53 -4.44 -15.01 -22.27
N TYR A 54 -4.15 -13.73 -22.56
CA TYR A 54 -4.89 -12.96 -23.57
C TYR A 54 -4.00 -12.35 -24.67
N GLY A 55 -2.69 -12.59 -24.64
CA GLY A 55 -1.76 -12.10 -25.67
C GLY A 55 -1.53 -10.60 -25.63
N PHE A 56 -1.71 -9.94 -24.48
CA PHE A 56 -1.54 -8.49 -24.39
C PHE A 56 -0.11 -8.07 -24.75
N SER A 57 0.02 -7.13 -25.70
CA SER A 57 1.30 -6.53 -26.08
C SER A 57 1.78 -5.52 -25.04
N THR A 58 3.05 -5.14 -25.13
CA THR A 58 3.63 -4.06 -24.30
C THR A 58 2.80 -2.77 -24.36
N SER A 59 2.29 -2.38 -25.53
CA SER A 59 1.46 -1.19 -25.67
C SER A 59 0.12 -1.31 -24.94
N ARG A 60 -0.55 -2.47 -25.03
CA ARG A 60 -1.80 -2.71 -24.28
C ARG A 60 -1.58 -2.76 -22.77
N LEU A 61 -0.48 -3.39 -22.33
CA LEU A 61 -0.10 -3.41 -20.92
C LEU A 61 0.20 -2.00 -20.39
N ALA A 62 0.86 -1.15 -21.18
CA ALA A 62 1.12 0.23 -20.82
C ALA A 62 -0.20 1.01 -20.62
N VAL A 63 -1.19 0.81 -21.48
CA VAL A 63 -2.53 1.41 -21.31
C VAL A 63 -3.19 0.95 -20.02
N VAL A 64 -3.15 -0.35 -19.69
CA VAL A 64 -3.70 -0.85 -18.42
C VAL A 64 -3.04 -0.19 -17.21
N ILE A 65 -1.71 -0.04 -17.22
CA ILE A 65 -0.98 0.62 -16.12
C ILE A 65 -1.35 2.10 -16.02
N GLN A 66 -1.54 2.80 -17.14
CA GLN A 66 -2.00 4.19 -17.16
C GLN A 66 -3.43 4.33 -16.62
N GLU A 67 -4.33 3.39 -16.94
CA GLU A 67 -5.68 3.40 -16.38
C GLU A 67 -5.68 3.16 -14.87
N ILE A 68 -4.83 2.26 -14.36
CA ILE A 68 -4.67 2.06 -12.91
C ILE A 68 -4.17 3.35 -12.23
N ASP A 69 -3.22 4.06 -12.84
CA ASP A 69 -2.70 5.34 -12.30
C ASP A 69 -3.80 6.42 -12.23
N LYS A 70 -4.65 6.49 -13.26
CA LYS A 70 -5.82 7.38 -13.28
C LYS A 70 -6.83 7.02 -12.19
N LEU A 71 -7.18 5.75 -12.06
CA LEU A 71 -8.10 5.24 -11.03
C LEU A 71 -7.55 5.51 -9.62
N SER A 72 -6.25 5.28 -9.39
CA SER A 72 -5.61 5.59 -8.10
C SER A 72 -5.68 7.08 -7.78
N THR A 73 -5.51 7.96 -8.77
CA THR A 73 -5.61 9.42 -8.58
C THR A 73 -7.05 9.86 -8.29
N GLN A 74 -8.05 9.15 -8.80
CA GLN A 74 -9.46 9.40 -8.51
C GLN A 74 -9.82 8.96 -7.10
N ALA A 75 -9.32 7.80 -6.66
CA ALA A 75 -9.53 7.27 -5.32
C ALA A 75 -9.11 8.26 -4.20
N GLU A 76 -8.08 9.07 -4.44
CA GLU A 76 -7.63 10.10 -3.49
C GLU A 76 -8.60 11.28 -3.34
N LYS A 77 -9.53 11.45 -4.29
CA LYS A 77 -10.37 12.66 -4.42
C LYS A 77 -11.86 12.41 -4.21
N ASP A 78 -12.29 11.16 -4.29
CA ASP A 78 -13.70 10.77 -4.27
C ASP A 78 -13.98 9.85 -3.09
N GLU A 79 -14.78 10.35 -2.14
CA GLU A 79 -15.14 9.65 -0.90
C GLU A 79 -15.93 8.36 -1.16
N ILE A 80 -16.67 8.27 -2.28
CA ILE A 80 -17.49 7.08 -2.63
C ILE A 80 -16.82 6.22 -3.71
N PHE A 81 -15.55 6.48 -4.05
CA PHE A 81 -14.85 5.77 -5.11
C PHE A 81 -14.84 4.24 -4.90
N TRP A 82 -14.55 3.79 -3.67
CA TRP A 82 -14.45 2.37 -3.37
C TRP A 82 -15.81 1.67 -3.39
N GLU A 83 -16.89 2.35 -3.00
CA GLU A 83 -18.25 1.82 -3.18
C GLU A 83 -18.57 1.58 -4.67
N HIS A 84 -18.08 2.47 -5.55
CA HIS A 84 -18.24 2.29 -6.99
C HIS A 84 -17.41 1.11 -7.51
N VAL A 85 -16.15 0.98 -7.08
CA VAL A 85 -15.30 -0.16 -7.42
C VAL A 85 -15.95 -1.47 -6.98
N ASP A 86 -16.44 -1.55 -5.74
CA ASP A 86 -17.12 -2.72 -5.20
C ASP A 86 -18.36 -3.08 -6.01
N ARG A 87 -19.17 -2.10 -6.40
CA ARG A 87 -20.33 -2.34 -7.26
C ARG A 87 -19.90 -2.99 -8.58
N VAL A 88 -18.82 -2.52 -9.20
CA VAL A 88 -18.31 -3.11 -10.45
C VAL A 88 -17.77 -4.51 -10.20
N VAL A 89 -16.85 -4.70 -9.26
CA VAL A 89 -16.14 -5.98 -9.11
C VAL A 89 -17.00 -7.07 -8.45
N ILE A 90 -17.83 -6.72 -7.46
CA ILE A 90 -18.66 -7.68 -6.71
C ILE A 90 -20.05 -7.77 -7.34
N ASP A 91 -20.74 -6.64 -7.54
CA ASP A 91 -22.14 -6.68 -7.96
C ASP A 91 -22.29 -6.95 -9.46
N GLU A 92 -21.43 -6.41 -10.32
CA GLU A 92 -21.52 -6.60 -11.78
C GLU A 92 -20.72 -7.81 -12.25
N LEU A 93 -19.42 -7.88 -11.90
CA LEU A 93 -18.52 -8.95 -12.34
C LEU A 93 -18.62 -10.23 -11.51
N LYS A 94 -19.35 -10.19 -10.39
CA LYS A 94 -19.59 -11.34 -9.49
C LYS A 94 -18.29 -11.98 -8.98
N MET A 95 -17.25 -11.18 -8.77
CA MET A 95 -16.00 -11.65 -8.18
C MET A 95 -16.16 -11.81 -6.65
N ALA A 96 -15.48 -12.80 -6.09
CA ALA A 96 -15.52 -13.10 -4.66
C ALA A 96 -14.54 -12.20 -3.87
N PHE A 97 -14.78 -10.90 -3.89
CA PHE A 97 -14.11 -9.94 -3.03
C PHE A 97 -15.01 -9.55 -1.85
N ASP A 98 -14.39 -9.23 -0.72
CA ASP A 98 -15.07 -8.57 0.40
C ASP A 98 -15.23 -7.09 0.08
N LYS A 99 -16.33 -6.48 0.55
CA LYS A 99 -16.56 -5.05 0.35
C LYS A 99 -15.54 -4.23 1.14
N GLU A 100 -14.96 -3.22 0.50
CA GLU A 100 -14.26 -2.15 1.21
C GLU A 100 -15.31 -1.19 1.79
N GLY A 101 -15.35 -1.13 3.12
CA GLY A 101 -16.42 -0.46 3.88
C GLY A 101 -16.56 1.03 3.62
#